data_AF-A0A356BUJ5-F1
#
_entry.id   AF-A0A356BUJ5-F1
#
_cell.length_a   1.000
_cell.length_b   1.000
_cell.length_c   1.000
_cell.angle_alpha   90.00
_cell.angle_beta   90.00
_cell.angle_gamma   90.00
#
_symmetry.space_group_name_H-M   'P 1'
#
loop_
_entity.id
_entity.type
_entity.pdbx_description
1 polymer ?
#
loop_
_entity_poly.entity_id
_entity_poly.type
_entity_poly.pdbx_seq_one_letter_code
_entity_poly.pdbx_strand_id
1 'polypeptide(L)'
;MGFLSFLLQVIKTPAFILGLVALIGLLLQKKSGSQVFAGSVKTALGMLVVSAGAGLVVTAILPFVGLFQEVFNLNGFATGSEL
;
A
#
# COMPACT_ATOMS: atom_id res chain seq x y z
N MET A 1 -6.44 -10.24 23.46
CA MET A 1 -6.63 -9.40 22.26
C MET A 1 -5.33 -9.07 21.49
N GLY A 2 -4.17 -9.67 21.79
CA GLY A 2 -2.94 -9.36 21.04
C GLY A 2 -2.80 -10.07 19.69
N PHE A 3 -3.09 -11.37 19.63
CA PHE A 3 -2.87 -12.19 18.44
C PHE A 3 -3.81 -11.85 17.26
N LEU A 4 -5.10 -11.61 17.54
CA LEU A 4 -6.06 -11.19 16.50
C LEU A 4 -5.66 -9.86 15.86
N SER A 5 -5.24 -8.87 16.66
CA SER A 5 -4.83 -7.56 16.16
C SER A 5 -3.57 -7.64 15.31
N PHE A 6 -2.60 -8.48 15.70
CA PHE A 6 -1.41 -8.73 14.90
C PHE A 6 -1.77 -9.33 13.53
N LEU A 7 -2.62 -10.37 13.51
CA LEU A 7 -3.04 -11.00 12.26
C LEU A 7 -3.82 -10.02 11.36
N LEU A 8 -4.69 -9.20 11.95
CA LEU A 8 -5.41 -8.15 11.23
C LEU A 8 -4.46 -7.08 10.68
N GLN A 9 -3.42 -6.68 11.41
CA GLN A 9 -2.47 -5.67 10.97
C GLN A 9 -1.62 -6.18 9.79
N VAL A 10 -1.19 -7.44 9.83
CA VAL A 10 -0.47 -8.09 8.74
C VAL A 10 -1.34 -8.15 7.48
N ILE A 11 -2.63 -8.47 7.62
CA ILE A 11 -3.55 -8.55 6.47
C ILE A 11 -3.89 -7.16 5.92
N LYS A 12 -4.06 -6.16 6.79
CA LYS A 12 -4.40 -4.79 6.38
C LYS A 12 -3.24 -4.04 5.72
N THR A 13 -2.00 -4.54 5.85
CA THR A 13 -0.82 -3.88 5.28
C THR A 13 -0.42 -4.58 3.98
N PRO A 14 -0.63 -3.96 2.80
CA PRO A 14 -0.45 -4.61 1.49
C PRO A 14 0.96 -5.17 1.27
N ALA A 15 1.98 -4.46 1.76
CA ALA A 15 3.39 -4.86 1.63
C ALA A 15 3.67 -6.22 2.29
N PHE A 16 3.03 -6.53 3.43
CA PHE A 16 3.21 -7.82 4.09
C PHE A 16 2.52 -8.95 3.34
N ILE A 17 1.30 -8.73 2.86
CA ILE A 17 0.58 -9.72 2.04
C ILE A 17 1.38 -10.07 0.79
N LEU A 18 1.86 -9.08 0.05
CA LEU A 18 2.61 -9.32 -1.18
C LEU A 18 3.99 -9.93 -0.92
N GLY A 19 4.66 -9.58 0.19
CA GLY A 19 5.88 -10.25 0.66
C GLY A 19 5.66 -11.73 0.98
N LEU A 20 4.53 -12.08 1.61
CA LEU A 20 4.15 -13.46 1.91
C LEU A 20 3.81 -14.25 0.64
N VAL A 21 3.10 -13.65 -0.32
CA VAL A 21 2.82 -14.27 -1.62
C VAL A 21 4.12 -14.57 -2.36
N ALA A 22 5.08 -13.63 -2.37
CA ALA A 22 6.39 -13.85 -2.97
C ALA A 22 7.19 -14.94 -2.24
N LEU A 23 7.14 -14.98 -0.90
CA LEU A 23 7.79 -16.00 -0.09
C LEU A 23 7.28 -17.40 -0.45
N ILE A 24 5.95 -17.59 -0.40
CA ILE A 24 5.30 -18.86 -0.72
C ILE A 24 5.58 -19.24 -2.17
N GLY A 25 5.45 -18.29 -3.10
CA GLY A 25 5.73 -18.54 -4.53
C GLY A 25 7.16 -18.98 -4.81
N LEU A 26 8.16 -18.39 -4.15
CA LEU A 26 9.57 -18.73 -4.34
C LEU A 26 9.95 -20.04 -3.64
N LEU A 27 9.33 -20.35 -2.51
CA LEU A 27 9.45 -21.65 -1.84
C LEU A 27 8.87 -22.78 -2.70
N LEU A 28 7.69 -22.57 -3.29
CA LEU A 28 7.07 -23.53 -4.21
C LEU A 28 7.91 -23.75 -5.47
N GLN A 29 8.58 -22.70 -5.95
CA GLN A 29 9.55 -22.78 -7.05
C GLN A 29 10.89 -23.42 -6.66
N LYS A 30 11.06 -23.91 -5.41
CA LYS A 30 12.27 -24.53 -4.89
C LYS A 30 13.55 -23.73 -5.13
N LYS A 31 13.45 -22.39 -5.09
CA LYS A 31 14.60 -21.51 -5.20
C LYS A 31 15.50 -21.60 -3.95
N SER A 32 16.78 -21.31 -4.10
CA SER A 32 17.72 -21.25 -2.96
C SER A 32 17.25 -20.25 -1.91
N GLY A 33 17.49 -20.50 -0.62
CA GLY A 33 17.03 -19.63 0.48
C GLY A 33 17.41 -18.15 0.34
N SER A 34 18.60 -17.86 -0.21
CA SER A 34 19.05 -16.50 -0.52
C SER A 34 18.13 -15.80 -1.54
N GLN A 35 17.72 -16.51 -2.60
CA GLN A 35 16.79 -15.99 -3.61
C GLN A 35 15.37 -15.81 -3.06
N VAL A 36 14.93 -16.70 -2.17
CA VAL A 36 13.62 -16.60 -1.50
C VAL A 36 13.58 -15.33 -0.65
N PHE A 37 14.58 -15.12 0.22
CA PHE A 37 14.65 -13.95 1.08
C PHE A 37 14.75 -12.65 0.27
N ALA A 38 15.70 -12.58 -0.68
CA ALA A 38 15.88 -11.39 -1.50
C ALA A 38 14.64 -11.07 -2.34
N GLY A 39 13.96 -12.08 -2.88
CA GLY A 39 12.74 -11.92 -3.66
C GLY A 39 11.57 -11.40 -2.82
N SER A 40 11.33 -11.97 -1.63
CA SER A 40 10.29 -11.51 -0.71
C SER A 40 10.50 -10.06 -0.27
N VAL A 41 11.74 -9.68 0.06
CA VAL A 41 12.08 -8.31 0.44
C VAL A 41 11.89 -7.36 -0.76
N LYS A 42 12.32 -7.74 -1.96
CA LYS A 42 12.13 -6.92 -3.17
C LYS A 42 10.64 -6.65 -3.45
N THR A 43 9.78 -7.65 -3.25
CA THR A 43 8.33 -7.47 -3.41
C THR A 43 7.75 -6.54 -2.36
N ALA A 44 8.12 -6.70 -1.09
CA ALA A 44 7.67 -5.81 -0.02
C ALA A 44 8.12 -4.35 -0.27
N LEU A 45 9.40 -4.16 -0.62
CA LEU A 45 9.96 -2.85 -0.96
C LEU A 45 9.26 -2.22 -2.17
N GLY A 46 8.95 -3.00 -3.20
CA GLY A 46 8.21 -2.53 -4.36
C GLY A 46 6.87 -1.89 -3.98
N MET A 47 6.11 -2.55 -3.11
CA MET A 47 4.85 -2.00 -2.61
C MET A 47 5.02 -0.75 -1.76
N LEU A 48 6.03 -0.71 -0.89
CA LEU A 48 6.31 0.48 -0.08
C LEU A 48 6.63 1.70 -0.96
N VAL A 49 7.40 1.51 -2.03
CA VAL A 49 7.71 2.57 -3.00
C VAL A 49 6.46 3.04 -3.73
N VAL A 50 5.60 2.12 -4.19
CA VAL A 50 4.33 2.48 -4.85
C VAL A 50 3.43 3.27 -3.92
N SER A 51 3.25 2.82 -2.67
CA SER A 51 2.42 3.53 -1.69
C SER A 51 2.98 4.91 -1.35
N ALA A 52 4.30 5.04 -1.20
CA ALA A 52 4.95 6.32 -0.97
C ALA A 52 4.73 7.28 -2.17
N GLY A 53 4.93 6.79 -3.39
CA GLY A 53 4.70 7.57 -4.61
C GLY A 53 3.24 8.02 -4.76
N ALA A 54 2.28 7.12 -4.54
CA ALA A 54 0.86 7.43 -4.58
C ALA A 54 0.49 8.51 -3.54
N GLY A 55 1.00 8.40 -2.31
CA GLY A 55 0.77 9.41 -1.27
C GLY A 55 1.30 10.79 -1.64
N LEU A 56 2.49 10.86 -2.25
CA LEU A 56 3.05 12.13 -2.74
C LEU A 56 2.17 12.75 -3.85
N VAL A 57 1.71 11.93 -4.80
CA VAL A 57 0.82 12.38 -5.88
C VAL A 57 -0.51 12.89 -5.33
N VAL A 58 -1.14 12.15 -4.42
CA VAL A 58 -2.40 12.57 -3.76
C VAL A 58 -2.18 13.89 -3.03
N THR A 59 -1.12 14.00 -2.21
CA THR A 59 -0.81 15.22 -1.45
C THR A 59 -0.66 16.44 -2.37
N ALA A 60 -0.07 16.27 -3.55
CA ALA A 60 0.05 17.34 -4.54
C ALA A 60 -1.29 17.71 -5.20
N ILE A 61 -2.23 16.77 -5.31
CA ILE A 61 -3.56 16.97 -5.94
C ILE A 61 -4.58 17.56 -4.95
N LEU A 62 -4.52 17.23 -3.66
CA LEU A 62 -5.44 17.73 -2.64
C LEU A 62 -5.68 19.26 -2.64
N PRO A 63 -4.67 20.14 -2.76
CA PRO A 63 -4.91 21.58 -2.82
C PRO A 63 -5.68 22.00 -4.08
N PHE A 64 -5.48 21.32 -5.21
CA PHE A 64 -6.26 21.57 -6.43
C PHE A 64 -7.73 21.20 -6.23
N VAL A 65 -7.99 20.08 -5.54
CA VAL A 65 -9.36 19.67 -5.17
C VAL A 65 -10.03 20.74 -4.30
N GLY A 66 -9.32 21.29 -3.31
CA GLY A 66 -9.82 22.38 -2.46
C GLY A 66 -10.14 23.66 -3.24
N LEU A 67 -9.24 24.09 -4.13
CA LEU A 67 -9.46 25.28 -4.97
C LEU A 67 -10.66 25.10 -5.91
N PHE A 68 -10.81 23.90 -6.50
CA PHE A 68 -11.95 23.62 -7.38
C PHE A 68 -13.28 23.66 -6.62
N GLN A 69 -13.32 23.18 -5.37
CA GLN A 69 -14.52 23.27 -4.54
C GLN A 69 -14.92 24.72 -4.24
N GLU A 70 -13.94 25.58 -3.93
CA GLU A 70 -14.17 27.00 -3.61
C GLU A 70 -14.67 27.78 -4.83
N VAL A 71 -14.02 27.61 -5.98
CA VAL A 71 -14.35 28.36 -7.20
C VAL A 71 -15.73 27.98 -7.75
N PHE A 72 -16.10 26.70 -7.66
CA PHE A 72 -17.36 26.20 -8.21
C PHE A 72 -18.48 26.05 -7.17
N ASN A 73 -18.28 26.51 -5.93
CA ASN A 73 -19.25 26.39 -4.82
C ASN A 73 -19.78 24.96 -4.62
N LEU A 74 -18.94 23.97 -4.92
CA LEU A 74 -19.29 22.54 -4.87
C LEU A 74 -19.17 22.01 -3.45
N ASN A 75 -20.11 22.43 -2.59
CA ASN A 75 -20.24 21.93 -1.23
C ASN A 75 -20.46 20.41 -1.24
N GLY A 76 -19.43 19.65 -0.84
CA GLY A 76 -19.49 18.19 -0.69
C GLY A 76 -18.97 17.36 -1.87
N PHE A 77 -18.39 17.97 -2.91
CA PHE A 77 -17.95 17.24 -4.11
C PHE A 77 -16.71 16.33 -3.90
N ALA A 78 -15.87 16.57 -2.89
CA ALA A 78 -14.77 15.65 -2.56
C ALA A 78 -14.97 14.83 -1.28
N THR A 79 -16.21 14.71 -0.78
CA THR A 79 -16.54 13.68 0.22
C THR A 79 -16.64 12.30 -0.44
N GLY A 80 -15.60 11.89 -1.16
CA GLY A 80 -15.33 10.50 -1.49
C GLY A 80 -14.57 9.89 -0.32
N SER A 81 -14.80 8.61 -0.06
CA SER A 81 -14.25 7.80 1.05
C SER A 81 -12.71 7.66 1.09
N GLU A 82 -11.97 8.60 0.51
CA GLU A 82 -10.52 8.60 0.31
C GLU A 82 -9.85 9.94 0.68
N LEU A 83 -10.58 10.87 1.31
CA LEU A 83 -9.99 11.89 2.19
C LEU A 83 -10.03 11.38 3.63
#